data_AF-A0A9D8A5V3-F1
#
_entry.id   AF-A0A9D8A5V3-F1
#
_cell.length_a   1.000
_cell.length_b   1.000
_cell.length_c   1.000
_cell.angle_alpha   90.00
_cell.angle_beta   90.00
_cell.angle_gamma   90.00
#
_symmetry.space_group_name_H-M   'P 1'
#
loop_
_entity.id
_entity.type
_entity.pdbx_description
1 polymer ?
#
loop_
_entity_poly.entity_id
_entity_poly.type
_entity_poly.pdbx_seq_one_letter_code
_entity_poly.pdbx_strand_id
1 'polypeptide(L)'
;MIDISIYIFLAVILFSFGYIAGNARHFNLWKFLILVILTLSFVNQFGQTKAYWITMFVSFVFGYLVPYAHVFEGFGESLSNFINNIRYKDAFEEIKRKEEEIEELRRQYEQTKRDNYKENREQEQKRRKQKYDERDKKNKSEKSSSSSDTKRDHYLKILGLEPDNEYSFKEYKNAYRKQASKYHPDRYQDEAVKKVMEEKFKEVAEAFQWLAFN
;
A
#
# COMPACT_ATOMS: atom_id res chain seq x y z
N MET A 1 36.94 -57.69 -41.97
CA MET A 1 36.87 -56.36 -41.30
C MET A 1 37.81 -55.44 -42.06
N ILE A 2 37.49 -54.14 -42.19
CA ILE A 2 38.44 -53.19 -42.79
C ILE A 2 39.51 -52.91 -41.74
N ASP A 3 40.79 -53.08 -42.08
CA ASP A 3 41.88 -52.77 -41.17
C ASP A 3 41.92 -51.26 -40.89
N ILE A 4 42.19 -50.89 -39.63
CA ILE A 4 42.19 -49.50 -39.18
C ILE A 4 43.19 -48.65 -39.99
N SER A 5 44.33 -49.23 -40.37
CA SER A 5 45.33 -48.57 -41.23
C SER A 5 44.80 -48.25 -42.63
N ILE A 6 44.08 -49.20 -43.26
CA ILE A 6 43.44 -49.02 -44.56
C ILE A 6 42.33 -47.98 -44.46
N TYR A 7 41.55 -48.01 -43.37
CA TYR A 7 40.51 -47.03 -43.09
C TYR A 7 41.08 -45.60 -42.97
N ILE A 8 42.16 -45.41 -42.19
CA ILE A 8 42.79 -44.09 -42.02
C ILE A 8 43.35 -43.59 -43.36
N PHE A 9 44.03 -44.45 -44.11
CA PHE A 9 44.58 -44.10 -45.42
C PHE A 9 43.48 -43.64 -46.40
N LEU A 10 42.38 -44.40 -46.48
CA LEU A 10 41.23 -44.05 -47.31
C LEU A 10 40.54 -42.76 -46.83
N ALA A 11 40.44 -42.52 -45.52
CA ALA A 11 39.85 -41.31 -44.97
C ALA A 11 40.66 -40.05 -45.35
N VAL A 12 42.00 -40.13 -45.32
CA VAL A 12 42.90 -39.02 -45.73
C VAL A 12 42.80 -38.75 -47.24
N ILE A 13 42.72 -39.81 -48.06
CA ILE A 13 42.51 -39.67 -49.51
C ILE A 13 41.16 -39.00 -49.78
N LEU A 14 40.10 -39.45 -49.11
CA LEU A 14 38.77 -38.86 -49.27
C LEU A 14 38.72 -37.41 -48.80
N PHE A 15 39.35 -37.06 -47.69
CA PHE A 15 39.48 -35.67 -47.25
C PHE A 15 40.15 -34.80 -48.31
N SER A 16 41.29 -35.26 -48.87
CA SER A 16 42.01 -34.55 -49.92
C SER A 16 41.18 -34.41 -51.21
N PHE A 17 40.44 -35.46 -51.59
CA PHE A 17 39.55 -35.43 -52.74
C PHE A 17 38.38 -34.46 -52.51
N GLY A 18 37.84 -34.41 -51.30
CA GLY A 18 36.83 -33.44 -50.87
C GLY A 18 37.32 -32.01 -51.02
N TYR A 19 38.52 -31.71 -50.53
CA TYR A 19 39.16 -30.40 -50.65
C TYR A 19 39.34 -29.98 -52.12
N ILE A 20 39.84 -30.87 -52.97
CA ILE A 20 40.02 -30.61 -54.41
C ILE A 20 38.67 -30.40 -55.10
N ALA A 21 37.66 -31.22 -54.78
CA ALA A 21 36.31 -31.08 -55.32
C ALA A 21 35.65 -29.77 -54.88
N GLY A 22 35.91 -29.31 -53.65
CA GLY A 22 35.42 -28.03 -53.12
C GLY A 22 36.04 -26.84 -53.83
N ASN A 23 37.33 -26.94 -54.18
CA ASN A 23 38.07 -25.92 -54.92
C ASN A 23 37.86 -25.99 -56.45
N ALA A 24 37.17 -27.02 -56.96
CA ALA A 24 36.90 -27.16 -58.38
C ALA A 24 35.81 -26.16 -58.83
N ARG A 25 36.18 -25.30 -59.78
CA ARG A 25 35.42 -24.11 -60.24
C ARG A 25 33.99 -24.37 -60.78
N HIS A 26 33.62 -25.64 -61.01
CA HIS A 26 32.33 -26.03 -61.62
C HIS A 26 31.39 -26.83 -60.71
N PHE A 27 31.79 -27.10 -59.46
CA PHE A 27 31.02 -27.95 -58.55
C PHE A 27 30.25 -27.13 -57.50
N ASN A 28 29.07 -26.65 -57.89
CA ASN A 28 28.19 -25.84 -57.04
C ASN A 28 27.69 -26.62 -55.80
N LEU A 29 27.49 -25.91 -54.68
CA LEU A 29 26.98 -26.46 -53.40
C LEU A 29 25.69 -27.28 -53.56
N TRP A 30 24.80 -26.89 -54.48
CA TRP A 30 23.55 -27.62 -54.72
C TRP A 30 23.78 -29.02 -55.33
N LYS A 31 24.77 -29.17 -56.22
CA LYS A 31 25.16 -30.47 -56.78
C LYS A 31 25.79 -31.37 -55.69
N PHE A 32 26.54 -30.75 -54.79
CA PHE A 32 27.08 -31.44 -53.61
C PHE A 32 25.96 -31.92 -52.67
N LEU A 33 24.94 -31.11 -52.43
CA LEU A 33 23.79 -31.48 -51.60
C LEU A 33 23.03 -32.69 -52.18
N ILE A 34 22.84 -32.72 -53.51
CA ILE A 34 22.26 -33.89 -54.20
C ILE A 34 23.15 -35.13 -54.04
N LEU A 35 24.47 -34.97 -54.18
CA LEU A 35 25.43 -36.07 -53.99
C LEU A 35 25.39 -36.59 -52.54
N VAL A 36 25.31 -35.70 -51.55
CA VAL A 36 25.18 -36.04 -50.13
C VAL A 36 23.91 -36.83 -49.84
N ILE A 37 22.78 -36.43 -50.42
CA ILE A 37 21.51 -37.16 -50.27
C ILE A 37 21.64 -38.55 -50.92
N LEU A 38 22.22 -38.62 -52.13
CA LEU A 38 22.43 -39.87 -52.85
C LEU A 38 23.34 -40.85 -52.09
N THR A 39 24.43 -40.36 -51.51
CA THR A 39 25.36 -41.20 -50.72
C THR A 39 24.73 -41.65 -49.42
N LEU A 40 23.98 -40.80 -48.71
CA LEU A 40 23.25 -41.18 -47.49
C LEU A 40 22.24 -42.30 -47.75
N SER A 41 21.53 -42.26 -48.88
CA SER A 41 20.65 -43.37 -49.30
C SER A 41 21.41 -44.68 -49.52
N PHE A 42 22.63 -44.61 -50.06
CA PHE A 42 23.45 -45.78 -50.34
C PHE A 42 24.11 -46.38 -49.09
N VAL A 43 24.53 -45.55 -48.13
CA VAL A 43 25.15 -45.98 -46.86
C VAL A 43 24.20 -46.86 -46.03
N ASN A 44 22.88 -46.66 -46.16
CA ASN A 44 21.89 -47.48 -45.47
C ASN A 44 21.92 -48.97 -45.86
N GLN A 45 22.49 -49.30 -47.02
CA GLN A 45 22.61 -50.67 -47.53
C GLN A 45 23.72 -51.47 -46.82
N PHE A 46 24.71 -50.82 -46.21
CA PHE A 46 25.96 -51.47 -45.75
C PHE A 46 25.95 -51.92 -44.28
N GLY A 47 24.95 -52.72 -43.87
CA GLY A 47 24.93 -53.53 -42.62
C GLY A 47 25.88 -53.14 -41.47
N GLN A 48 26.95 -53.93 -41.25
CA GLN A 48 27.91 -53.81 -40.14
C GLN A 48 29.02 -52.77 -40.37
N THR A 49 29.19 -52.26 -41.60
CA THR A 49 30.25 -51.29 -41.95
C THR A 49 29.74 -49.85 -42.02
N LYS A 50 28.45 -49.62 -41.73
CA LYS A 50 27.81 -48.29 -41.76
C LYS A 50 28.62 -47.22 -41.04
N ALA A 51 29.11 -47.51 -39.83
CA ALA A 51 29.85 -46.54 -39.04
C ALA A 51 31.10 -46.00 -39.76
N TYR A 52 31.89 -46.88 -40.38
CA TYR A 52 33.08 -46.49 -41.14
C TYR A 52 32.74 -45.70 -42.40
N TRP A 53 31.65 -46.05 -43.07
CA TRP A 53 31.17 -45.30 -44.25
C TRP A 53 30.67 -43.90 -43.88
N ILE A 54 29.97 -43.77 -42.75
CA ILE A 54 29.50 -42.48 -42.24
C ILE A 54 30.68 -41.57 -41.91
N THR A 55 31.69 -42.07 -41.18
CA THR A 55 32.85 -41.25 -40.77
C THR A 55 33.74 -40.86 -41.95
N MET A 56 33.90 -41.73 -42.94
CA MET A 56 34.58 -41.40 -44.20
C MET A 56 33.84 -40.31 -44.98
N PHE A 57 32.51 -40.42 -45.04
CA PHE A 57 31.69 -39.43 -45.70
C PHE A 57 31.72 -38.09 -44.98
N VAL A 58 31.68 -38.09 -43.64
CA VAL A 58 31.87 -36.90 -42.81
C VAL A 58 33.23 -36.25 -43.11
N SER A 59 34.30 -37.04 -43.18
CA SER A 59 35.64 -36.51 -43.51
C SER A 59 35.71 -35.88 -44.90
N PHE A 60 35.10 -36.51 -45.91
CA PHE A 60 34.97 -35.95 -47.26
C PHE A 60 34.19 -34.63 -47.26
N VAL A 61 33.07 -34.57 -46.53
CA VAL A 61 32.22 -33.38 -46.41
C VAL A 61 32.98 -32.25 -45.72
N PHE A 62 33.69 -32.53 -44.63
CA PHE A 62 34.55 -31.56 -43.97
C PHE A 62 35.62 -31.03 -44.92
N GLY A 63 36.31 -31.90 -45.67
CA GLY A 63 37.28 -31.48 -46.68
C GLY A 63 36.69 -30.58 -47.76
N TYR A 64 35.48 -30.90 -48.25
CA TYR A 64 34.75 -30.10 -49.24
C TYR A 64 34.31 -28.74 -48.71
N LEU A 65 33.96 -28.64 -47.43
CA LEU A 65 33.50 -27.40 -46.80
C LEU A 65 34.63 -26.45 -46.42
N VAL A 66 35.87 -26.94 -46.26
CA VAL A 66 37.04 -26.12 -45.87
C VAL A 66 37.23 -24.90 -46.80
N PRO A 67 37.22 -25.01 -48.14
CA PRO A 67 37.30 -23.85 -49.04
C PRO A 67 36.14 -22.85 -48.89
N TYR A 68 34.97 -23.31 -48.45
CA TYR A 68 33.77 -22.49 -48.23
C TYR A 68 33.66 -21.96 -46.80
N ALA A 69 34.65 -22.19 -45.93
CA ALA A 69 34.63 -21.75 -44.53
C ALA A 69 34.38 -20.24 -44.37
N HIS A 70 34.86 -19.42 -45.31
CA HIS A 70 34.60 -17.98 -45.37
C HIS A 70 33.10 -17.63 -45.54
N VAL A 71 32.31 -18.50 -46.17
CA VAL A 71 30.85 -18.31 -46.33
C VAL A 71 30.13 -18.55 -44.99
N PHE A 72 30.71 -19.34 -44.09
CA PHE A 72 30.16 -19.60 -42.76
C PHE A 72 30.50 -18.53 -41.72
N GLU A 73 31.41 -17.60 -42.03
CA GLU A 73 31.84 -16.54 -41.13
C GLU A 73 30.67 -15.64 -40.66
N GLY A 74 29.66 -15.43 -41.51
CA GLY A 74 28.40 -14.73 -41.16
C GLY A 74 27.24 -15.64 -40.73
N PHE A 75 27.36 -16.95 -40.88
CA PHE A 75 26.29 -17.90 -40.55
C PHE A 75 26.06 -18.03 -39.05
N GLY A 76 27.13 -17.92 -38.25
CA GLY A 76 27.06 -17.96 -36.78
C GLY A 76 26.22 -16.82 -36.20
N GLU A 77 26.39 -15.59 -36.71
CA GLU A 77 25.58 -14.44 -36.30
C GLU A 77 24.12 -14.59 -36.73
N SER A 78 23.88 -15.09 -37.94
CA SER A 78 22.52 -15.28 -38.45
C SER A 78 21.76 -16.40 -37.71
N LEU A 79 22.44 -17.48 -37.31
CA LEU A 79 21.89 -18.52 -36.44
C LEU A 79 21.65 -18.01 -35.02
N SER A 80 22.57 -17.22 -34.46
CA SER A 80 22.41 -16.59 -33.15
C SER A 80 21.18 -15.70 -33.12
N ASN A 81 21.00 -14.85 -34.14
CA ASN A 81 19.83 -14.00 -34.30
C ASN A 81 18.55 -14.83 -34.47
N PHE A 82 18.59 -15.93 -35.22
CA PHE A 82 17.44 -16.82 -35.40
C PHE A 82 17.05 -17.57 -34.11
N ILE A 83 18.01 -18.08 -33.35
CA ILE A 83 17.80 -18.76 -32.06
C ILE A 83 17.28 -17.77 -31.02
N ASN A 84 17.86 -16.56 -30.97
CA ASN A 84 17.34 -15.47 -30.15
C ASN A 84 15.90 -15.17 -30.54
N ASN A 85 15.58 -15.09 -31.84
CA ASN A 85 14.23 -14.80 -32.36
C ASN A 85 13.18 -15.86 -31.97
N ILE A 86 13.59 -17.12 -31.83
CA ILE A 86 12.72 -18.21 -31.34
C ILE A 86 12.42 -18.06 -29.84
N ARG A 87 13.35 -17.50 -29.05
CA ARG A 87 13.20 -17.27 -27.60
C ARG A 87 12.26 -16.10 -27.24
N TYR A 88 11.82 -15.29 -28.21
CA TYR A 88 10.92 -14.16 -27.96
C TYR A 88 9.49 -14.59 -27.58
N LYS A 89 9.05 -15.79 -27.99
CA LYS A 89 7.71 -16.27 -27.64
C LYS A 89 7.54 -16.43 -26.12
N ASP A 90 8.56 -16.96 -25.44
CA ASP A 90 8.52 -17.14 -23.98
C ASP A 90 8.65 -15.82 -23.21
N ALA A 91 9.43 -14.87 -23.75
CA ALA A 91 9.60 -13.55 -23.14
C ALA A 91 8.32 -12.71 -23.14
N PHE A 92 7.46 -12.88 -24.15
CA PHE A 92 6.17 -12.16 -24.23
C PHE A 92 5.22 -12.58 -23.10
N GLU A 93 5.14 -13.88 -22.79
CA GLU A 93 4.33 -14.37 -21.67
C GLU A 93 4.87 -13.91 -20.32
N GLU A 94 6.19 -13.83 -20.17
CA GLU A 94 6.82 -13.30 -18.97
C GLU A 94 6.51 -11.81 -18.76
N ILE A 95 6.54 -11.01 -19.84
CA ILE A 95 6.16 -9.59 -19.79
C ILE A 95 4.72 -9.43 -19.33
N LYS A 96 3.80 -10.21 -19.91
CA LYS A 96 2.38 -10.15 -19.52
C LYS A 96 2.17 -10.50 -18.04
N ARG A 97 2.83 -11.55 -17.53
CA ARG A 97 2.77 -11.90 -16.10
C ARG A 97 3.31 -10.78 -15.21
N LYS A 98 4.42 -10.15 -15.60
CA LYS A 98 4.99 -9.01 -14.87
C LYS A 98 4.06 -7.80 -14.88
N GLU A 99 3.39 -7.53 -15.98
CA GLU A 99 2.38 -6.46 -16.06
C GLU A 99 1.19 -6.72 -15.12
N GLU A 100 0.69 -7.95 -15.08
CA GLU A 100 -0.37 -8.36 -14.15
C GLU A 100 0.07 -8.20 -12.69
N GLU A 101 1.29 -8.65 -12.33
CA GLU A 101 1.86 -8.48 -10.98
C GLU A 101 2.03 -7.00 -10.60
N ILE A 102 2.49 -6.16 -11.53
CA ILE A 102 2.60 -4.71 -11.32
C ILE A 102 1.22 -4.09 -11.11
N GLU A 103 0.21 -4.52 -11.87
CA GLU A 103 -1.16 -4.02 -11.73
C GLU A 103 -1.77 -4.42 -10.38
N GLU A 104 -1.56 -5.67 -9.94
CA GLU A 104 -1.98 -6.13 -8.61
C GLU A 104 -1.31 -5.35 -7.49
N LEU A 105 0.02 -5.15 -7.57
CA LEU A 105 0.77 -4.35 -6.61
C LEU A 105 0.23 -2.91 -6.55
N ARG A 106 -0.09 -2.32 -7.70
CA ARG A 106 -0.68 -0.98 -7.81
C ARG A 106 -2.06 -0.93 -7.15
N ARG A 107 -2.90 -1.95 -7.35
CA ARG A 107 -4.22 -2.06 -6.71
C ARG A 107 -4.08 -2.19 -5.19
N GLN A 108 -3.17 -3.03 -4.70
CA GLN A 108 -2.89 -3.16 -3.27
C GLN A 108 -2.42 -1.82 -2.68
N TYR A 109 -1.46 -1.16 -3.32
CA TYR A 109 -0.98 0.15 -2.89
C TYR A 109 -2.10 1.20 -2.82
N GLU A 110 -2.98 1.25 -3.84
CA GLU A 110 -4.13 2.15 -3.84
C GLU A 110 -5.14 1.82 -2.73
N GLN A 111 -5.38 0.55 -2.43
CA GLN A 111 -6.24 0.11 -1.32
C GLN A 111 -5.64 0.53 0.02
N THR A 112 -4.38 0.19 0.29
CA THR A 112 -3.68 0.60 1.52
C THR A 112 -3.71 2.11 1.70
N LYS A 113 -3.51 2.87 0.62
CA LYS A 113 -3.61 4.34 0.65
C LYS A 113 -5.01 4.82 1.02
N ARG A 114 -6.06 4.20 0.48
CA ARG A 114 -7.47 4.54 0.81
C ARG A 114 -7.79 4.21 2.26
N ASP A 115 -7.33 3.08 2.77
CA ASP A 115 -7.60 2.65 4.14
C ASP A 115 -6.88 3.52 5.16
N ASN A 116 -5.61 3.87 4.91
CA ASN A 116 -4.88 4.86 5.70
C ASN A 116 -5.60 6.23 5.71
N TYR A 117 -6.19 6.64 4.58
CA TYR A 117 -6.96 7.89 4.51
C TYR A 117 -8.24 7.85 5.35
N LYS A 118 -8.96 6.72 5.32
CA LYS A 118 -10.16 6.51 6.14
C LYS A 118 -9.81 6.48 7.62
N GLU A 119 -8.77 5.74 8.00
CA GLU A 119 -8.33 5.62 9.39
C GLU A 119 -7.91 6.99 9.95
N ASN A 120 -7.09 7.75 9.22
CA ASN A 120 -6.70 9.10 9.64
C ASN A 120 -7.92 10.02 9.83
N ARG A 121 -8.91 9.94 8.93
CA ARG A 121 -10.15 10.71 9.05
C ARG A 121 -10.94 10.32 10.30
N GLU A 122 -11.04 9.04 10.60
CA GLU A 122 -11.72 8.53 11.81
C GLU A 122 -10.97 8.91 13.08
N GLN A 123 -9.65 8.78 13.11
CA GLN A 123 -8.82 9.22 14.22
C GLN A 123 -8.98 10.72 14.45
N GLU A 124 -9.01 11.54 13.40
CA GLU A 124 -9.21 12.97 13.55
C GLU A 124 -10.62 13.30 14.06
N GLN A 125 -11.66 12.60 13.60
CA GLN A 125 -13.01 12.76 14.14
C GLN A 125 -13.07 12.39 15.62
N LYS A 126 -12.44 11.29 16.03
CA LYS A 126 -12.33 10.88 17.44
C LYS A 126 -11.61 11.94 18.27
N ARG A 127 -10.47 12.47 17.80
CA ARG A 127 -9.73 13.55 18.47
C ARG A 127 -10.55 14.83 18.57
N ARG A 128 -11.31 15.19 17.53
CA ARG A 128 -12.20 16.36 17.54
C ARG A 128 -13.33 16.18 18.55
N LYS A 129 -13.94 14.99 18.62
CA LYS A 129 -14.98 14.67 19.60
C LYS A 129 -14.45 14.72 21.03
N GLN A 130 -13.27 14.13 21.29
CA GLN A 130 -12.60 14.21 22.60
C GLN A 130 -12.35 15.66 23.02
N LYS A 131 -11.82 16.50 22.13
CA LYS A 131 -11.62 17.93 22.41
C LYS A 131 -12.92 18.67 22.73
N TYR A 132 -14.00 18.33 22.03
CA TYR A 132 -15.32 18.91 22.30
C TYR A 132 -15.82 18.49 23.69
N ASP A 133 -15.76 17.20 24.01
CA ASP A 133 -16.20 16.66 25.30
C ASP A 133 -15.36 17.21 26.48
N GLU A 134 -14.05 17.37 26.30
CA GLU A 134 -13.16 18.01 27.28
C GLU A 134 -13.52 19.48 27.52
N ARG A 135 -13.79 20.22 26.44
CA ARG A 135 -14.18 21.63 26.53
C ARG A 135 -15.53 21.79 27.20
N ASP A 136 -16.49 20.93 26.91
CA ASP A 136 -17.81 20.94 27.54
C ASP A 136 -17.71 20.62 29.04
N LYS A 137 -16.93 19.61 29.42
CA LYS A 137 -16.64 19.30 30.83
C LYS A 137 -16.01 20.50 31.56
N LYS A 138 -15.02 21.14 30.94
CA LYS A 138 -14.36 22.33 31.50
C LYS A 138 -15.34 23.50 31.67
N ASN A 139 -16.12 23.81 30.64
CA ASN A 139 -17.14 24.85 30.70
C ASN A 139 -18.19 24.55 31.79
N LYS A 140 -18.59 23.28 31.93
CA LYS A 140 -19.55 22.85 32.95
C LYS A 140 -18.98 23.00 34.36
N SER A 141 -17.71 22.63 34.57
CA SER A 141 -17.02 22.85 35.86
C SER A 141 -16.87 24.34 36.20
N GLU A 142 -16.48 25.17 35.22
CA GLU A 142 -16.33 26.62 35.41
C GLU A 142 -17.68 27.31 35.65
N LYS A 143 -18.75 26.85 34.98
CA LYS A 143 -20.10 27.39 35.18
C LYS A 143 -20.72 26.92 36.49
N SER A 144 -20.46 25.69 36.94
CA SER A 144 -20.90 25.24 38.26
C SER A 144 -20.20 26.01 39.38
N SER A 145 -18.89 26.28 39.27
CA SER A 145 -18.17 27.05 40.28
C SER A 145 -18.56 28.53 40.26
N SER A 146 -18.71 29.16 39.09
CA SER A 146 -19.10 30.57 39.01
C SER A 146 -20.56 30.84 39.43
N SER A 147 -21.48 29.93 39.12
CA SER A 147 -22.92 30.14 39.41
C SER A 147 -23.33 29.81 40.84
N SER A 148 -22.60 28.94 41.56
CA SER A 148 -22.84 28.70 42.98
C SER A 148 -22.52 29.95 43.80
N ASP A 149 -21.39 30.58 43.50
CA ASP A 149 -20.86 31.71 44.27
C ASP A 149 -21.74 32.95 44.04
N THR A 150 -22.11 33.23 42.78
CA THR A 150 -22.98 34.36 42.44
C THR A 150 -24.38 34.26 43.07
N LYS A 151 -24.94 33.04 43.20
CA LYS A 151 -26.26 32.82 43.82
C LYS A 151 -26.20 32.96 45.33
N ARG A 152 -25.17 32.38 45.97
CA ARG A 152 -24.92 32.54 47.40
C ARG A 152 -24.77 34.01 47.76
N ASP A 153 -23.94 34.75 47.02
CA ASP A 153 -23.68 36.17 47.22
C ASP A 153 -24.96 37.01 47.09
N HIS A 154 -25.81 36.67 46.13
CA HIS A 154 -27.10 37.34 45.93
C HIS A 154 -28.03 37.15 47.15
N TYR A 155 -28.16 35.92 47.65
CA TYR A 155 -28.99 35.64 48.82
C TYR A 155 -28.40 36.24 50.11
N LEU A 156 -27.08 36.27 50.27
CA LEU A 156 -26.42 36.97 51.37
C LEU A 156 -26.75 38.47 51.36
N LYS A 157 -26.71 39.11 50.18
CA LYS A 157 -27.10 40.53 50.02
C LYS A 157 -28.57 40.78 50.36
N ILE A 158 -29.49 39.89 49.99
CA ILE A 158 -30.92 40.01 50.34
C ILE A 158 -31.12 39.99 51.87
N LEU A 159 -30.38 39.14 52.59
CA LEU A 159 -30.40 39.12 54.06
C LEU A 159 -29.64 40.30 54.69
N GLY A 160 -28.90 41.09 53.90
CA GLY A 160 -28.09 42.21 54.35
C GLY A 160 -26.77 41.77 55.01
N LEU A 161 -26.22 40.66 54.53
CA LEU A 161 -24.94 40.09 54.96
C LEU A 161 -23.89 40.31 53.87
N GLU A 162 -22.62 40.32 54.27
CA GLU A 162 -21.51 40.51 53.34
C GLU A 162 -21.14 39.18 52.66
N PRO A 163 -21.00 39.15 51.32
CA PRO A 163 -20.76 37.91 50.58
C PRO A 163 -19.42 37.24 50.92
N ASP A 164 -18.42 38.03 51.34
CA ASP A 164 -17.07 37.55 51.62
C ASP A 164 -16.92 36.84 52.99
N ASN A 165 -17.98 36.83 53.82
CA ASN A 165 -17.96 36.27 55.16
C ASN A 165 -18.75 34.95 55.26
N GLU A 166 -18.27 34.04 56.12
CA GLU A 166 -19.01 32.83 56.50
C GLU A 166 -19.90 33.10 57.71
N TYR A 167 -21.16 32.67 57.65
CA TYR A 167 -22.13 32.85 58.72
C TYR A 167 -22.71 31.52 59.19
N SER A 168 -23.01 31.44 60.48
CA SER A 168 -23.70 30.31 61.09
C SER A 168 -25.23 30.39 60.91
N PHE A 169 -25.93 29.26 61.02
CA PHE A 169 -27.40 29.20 61.01
C PHE A 169 -28.05 30.21 61.97
N LYS A 170 -27.46 30.42 63.15
CA LYS A 170 -27.95 31.40 64.13
C LYS A 170 -27.89 32.82 63.59
N GLU A 171 -26.86 33.15 62.81
CA GLU A 171 -26.66 34.48 62.20
C GLU A 171 -27.59 34.69 61.01
N TYR A 172 -27.78 33.68 60.15
CA TYR A 172 -28.81 33.71 59.11
C TYR A 172 -30.20 33.92 59.69
N LYS A 173 -30.54 33.21 60.77
CA LYS A 173 -31.82 33.36 61.46
C LYS A 173 -31.99 34.75 62.05
N ASN A 174 -30.91 35.34 62.59
CA ASN A 174 -30.94 36.71 63.11
C ASN A 174 -31.10 37.75 61.99
N ALA A 175 -30.40 37.60 60.87
CA ALA A 175 -30.52 38.47 59.70
C ALA A 175 -31.91 38.40 59.07
N TYR A 176 -32.44 37.19 58.91
CA TYR A 176 -33.82 36.95 58.47
C TYR A 176 -34.82 37.68 59.37
N ARG A 177 -34.75 37.52 60.70
CA ARG A 177 -35.66 38.20 61.62
C ARG A 177 -35.61 39.73 61.49
N LYS A 178 -34.42 40.30 61.27
CA LYS A 178 -34.24 41.75 61.04
C LYS A 178 -34.90 42.20 59.74
N GLN A 179 -34.67 41.51 58.62
CA GLN A 179 -35.24 41.87 57.32
C GLN A 179 -36.74 41.57 57.24
N ALA A 180 -37.20 40.44 57.77
CA ALA A 180 -38.61 40.06 57.85
C ALA A 180 -39.42 41.08 58.67
N SER A 181 -38.87 41.56 59.79
CA SER A 181 -39.49 42.64 60.55
C SER A 181 -39.52 43.97 59.78
N LYS A 182 -38.53 44.25 58.94
CA LYS A 182 -38.48 45.46 58.10
C LYS A 182 -39.55 45.44 57.02
N TYR A 183 -39.76 44.31 56.35
CA TYR A 183 -40.70 44.17 55.23
C TYR A 183 -42.06 43.59 55.60
N HIS A 184 -42.40 43.48 56.89
CA HIS A 184 -43.69 42.94 57.31
C HIS A 184 -44.86 43.83 56.82
N PRO A 185 -45.86 43.28 56.11
CA PRO A 185 -46.93 44.08 55.50
C PRO A 185 -47.77 44.86 56.53
N ASP A 186 -47.95 44.34 57.76
CA ASP A 186 -48.65 45.06 58.85
C ASP A 186 -47.99 46.39 59.25
N ARG A 187 -46.74 46.64 58.86
CA ARG A 187 -46.06 47.90 59.17
C ARG A 187 -46.42 49.03 58.22
N TYR A 188 -47.18 48.75 57.16
CA TYR A 188 -47.48 49.70 56.09
C TYR A 188 -49.00 49.81 55.90
N GLN A 189 -49.51 51.04 55.86
CA GLN A 189 -50.95 51.30 55.72
C GLN A 189 -51.41 51.39 54.26
N ASP A 190 -50.52 51.82 53.36
CA ASP A 190 -50.78 51.97 51.93
C ASP A 190 -50.78 50.60 51.21
N GLU A 191 -51.85 50.31 50.48
CA GLU A 191 -52.07 49.04 49.79
C GLU A 191 -51.06 48.77 48.67
N ALA A 192 -50.57 49.81 47.98
CA ALA A 192 -49.53 49.68 46.96
C ALA A 192 -48.18 49.34 47.60
N VAL A 193 -47.88 49.95 48.75
CA VAL A 193 -46.65 49.69 49.50
C VAL A 193 -46.66 48.29 50.11
N LYS A 194 -47.80 47.83 50.65
CA LYS A 194 -47.94 46.47 51.18
C LYS A 194 -47.56 45.40 50.16
N LYS A 195 -48.02 45.51 48.92
CA LYS A 195 -47.70 44.55 47.85
C LYS A 195 -46.19 44.46 47.59
N VAL A 196 -45.52 45.61 47.48
CA VAL A 196 -44.06 45.67 47.28
C VAL A 196 -43.30 45.07 48.49
N MET A 197 -43.80 45.29 49.69
CA MET A 197 -43.19 44.74 50.91
C MET A 197 -43.43 43.24 51.05
N GLU A 198 -44.59 42.74 50.64
CA GLU A 198 -44.90 41.32 50.57
C GLU A 198 -43.98 40.58 49.59
N GLU A 199 -43.71 41.16 48.42
CA GLU A 199 -42.76 40.61 47.45
C GLU A 199 -41.35 40.52 48.05
N LYS A 200 -40.86 41.60 48.66
CA LYS A 200 -39.56 41.60 49.34
C LYS A 200 -39.49 40.64 50.52
N PHE A 201 -40.59 40.47 51.25
CA PHE A 201 -40.67 39.51 52.34
C PHE A 201 -40.54 38.07 51.84
N LYS A 202 -41.17 37.75 50.70
CA LYS A 202 -41.04 36.44 50.04
C LYS A 202 -39.59 36.19 49.59
N GLU A 203 -38.96 37.18 48.97
CA GLU A 203 -37.54 37.08 48.56
C GLU A 203 -36.61 36.83 49.76
N VAL A 204 -36.84 37.51 50.88
CA VAL A 204 -36.08 37.32 52.13
C VAL A 204 -36.28 35.92 52.72
N ALA A 205 -37.50 35.39 52.67
CA ALA A 205 -37.80 34.03 53.13
C ALA A 205 -37.14 32.97 52.25
N GLU A 206 -37.18 33.13 50.93
CA GLU A 206 -36.53 32.24 49.97
C GLU A 206 -35.01 32.25 50.14
N ALA A 207 -34.40 33.43 50.30
CA ALA A 207 -32.97 33.58 50.53
C ALA A 207 -32.51 32.86 51.82
N PHE A 208 -33.25 33.04 52.92
CA PHE A 208 -32.96 32.34 54.17
C PHE A 208 -33.09 30.82 54.01
N GLN A 209 -34.16 30.34 53.37
CA GLN A 209 -34.37 28.92 53.15
C GLN A 209 -33.23 28.32 52.32
N TRP A 210 -32.80 28.99 51.24
CA TRP A 210 -31.71 28.50 50.43
C TRP A 210 -30.38 28.44 51.21
N LEU A 211 -30.00 29.49 51.93
CA LEU A 211 -28.74 29.56 52.69
C LEU A 211 -28.71 28.66 53.94
N ALA A 212 -29.87 28.31 54.49
CA ALA A 212 -29.95 27.46 55.69
C ALA A 212 -29.97 25.96 55.37
N PHE A 213 -30.35 25.57 54.15
CA PHE A 213 -30.57 24.17 53.77
C PHE A 213 -29.68 23.67 52.61
N ASN A 214 -28.95 24.56 51.91
CA ASN A 214 -27.88 24.22 50.95
C ASN A 214 -26.51 24.63 51.49
#